data_AF-A0A958CNU0-F1
#
_entry.id   AF-A0A958CNU0-F1
#
_cell.length_a   1.000
_cell.length_b   1.000
_cell.length_c   1.000
_cell.angle_alpha   90.00
_cell.angle_beta   90.00
_cell.angle_gamma   90.00
#
_symmetry.space_group_name_H-M   'P 1'
#
loop_
_entity.id
_entity.type
_entity.pdbx_description
1 polymer ?
#
loop_
_entity_poly.entity_id
_entity_poly.type
_entity_poly.pdbx_seq_one_letter_code
_entity_poly.pdbx_strand_id
1 'polypeptide(L)'
;LLKDGVVRTLVKRGGTVTVSYQSYTSTTFPVDLRSLPGSLEQVRTSVDLGNGVTGTYYDENNAAGKPIDGVPDNVTATPFNQAWRQVTVGNGSNIQVATLTSLGGTRHHYYKDNSAVDPQDTGDQRSFGDSGFEVTNPTSKLFTITTGQYFIPAAQGNQGATYNQYFLNPLQVTATAESQFQTYLPTLSRN
;
A
#
# COMPACT_ATOMS: atom_id res chain seq x y z
N LEU A 1 10.47 24.79 9.93
CA LEU A 1 9.43 24.03 10.65
C LEU A 1 10.15 22.87 11.35
N LEU A 2 10.16 22.86 12.69
CA LEU A 2 10.82 21.86 13.58
C LEU A 2 10.43 20.41 13.16
N LYS A 3 11.21 19.33 13.31
CA LYS A 3 12.13 18.98 14.42
C LYS A 3 12.90 17.67 14.10
N ASP A 4 14.08 17.53 14.73
CA ASP A 4 14.77 16.25 14.95
C ASP A 4 13.87 15.18 15.59
N GLY A 5 13.93 13.96 15.06
CA GLY A 5 13.23 12.75 15.53
C GLY A 5 13.68 11.51 14.74
N VAL A 6 13.38 10.31 15.22
CA VAL A 6 13.82 9.02 14.65
C VAL A 6 12.99 8.66 13.40
N VAL A 7 13.64 8.57 12.23
CA VAL A 7 13.04 8.41 10.88
C VAL A 7 13.51 7.04 10.31
N ARG A 8 12.86 6.33 9.36
CA ARG A 8 13.01 6.53 7.89
C ARG A 8 12.36 5.39 7.06
N THR A 9 11.44 5.73 6.16
CA THR A 9 11.40 5.09 4.83
C THR A 9 11.99 6.08 3.83
N LEU A 10 12.94 5.64 3.01
CA LEU A 10 13.54 6.45 1.95
C LEU A 10 12.97 6.00 0.60
N VAL A 11 12.14 6.84 -0.02
CA VAL A 11 11.84 6.69 -1.44
C VAL A 11 12.69 7.69 -2.21
N LYS A 12 13.67 7.17 -2.96
CA LYS A 12 14.50 7.97 -3.86
C LYS A 12 14.01 7.78 -5.29
N ARG A 13 13.55 8.87 -5.92
CA ARG A 13 13.23 8.90 -7.35
C ARG A 13 14.03 10.02 -8.01
N GLY A 14 15.07 9.66 -8.76
CA GLY A 14 16.04 10.62 -9.26
C GLY A 14 16.79 11.30 -8.10
N GLY A 15 16.74 12.64 -8.05
CA GLY A 15 17.37 13.45 -6.98
C GLY A 15 16.47 13.72 -5.76
N THR A 16 15.20 13.34 -5.79
CA THR A 16 14.24 13.67 -4.73
C THR A 16 14.17 12.56 -3.68
N VAL A 17 14.20 12.96 -2.39
CA VAL A 17 13.98 12.09 -1.23
C VAL A 17 12.71 12.54 -0.53
N THR A 18 11.71 11.66 -0.46
CA THR A 18 10.49 11.89 0.32
C THR A 18 10.61 11.21 1.68
N VAL A 19 10.22 11.93 2.73
CA VAL A 19 10.28 11.47 4.12
C VAL A 19 8.88 11.55 4.74
N SER A 20 8.39 10.42 5.26
CA SER A 20 7.03 10.25 5.77
C SER A 20 7.05 9.47 7.10
N TYR A 21 6.38 9.96 8.15
CA TYR A 21 6.22 9.29 9.45
C TYR A 21 4.92 9.74 10.12
N GLN A 22 4.17 8.80 10.72
CA GLN A 22 2.81 9.05 11.23
C GLN A 22 1.98 9.84 10.23
N SER A 23 2.06 9.40 8.98
CA SER A 23 1.53 10.12 7.85
C SER A 23 0.68 9.20 7.01
N TYR A 24 -0.25 9.81 6.31
CA TYR A 24 -1.10 9.17 5.33
C TYR A 24 -0.82 9.84 3.98
N THR A 25 -0.58 9.02 2.96
CA THR A 25 -0.49 9.47 1.58
C THR A 25 -1.55 8.75 0.77
N SER A 26 -2.39 9.49 0.06
CA SER A 26 -3.35 8.94 -0.90
C SER A 26 -2.87 9.25 -2.31
N THR A 27 -2.90 8.27 -3.19
CA THR A 27 -2.63 8.45 -4.61
C THR A 27 -3.75 7.82 -5.41
N THR A 28 -4.41 8.63 -6.24
CA THR A 28 -5.40 8.19 -7.22
C THR A 28 -4.79 8.39 -8.60
N PHE A 29 -4.70 7.32 -9.38
CA PHE A 29 -4.18 7.39 -10.73
C PHE A 29 -5.18 6.76 -11.71
N PRO A 30 -5.77 7.56 -12.61
CA PRO A 30 -6.54 7.02 -13.72
C PRO A 30 -5.58 6.40 -14.73
N VAL A 31 -5.97 5.25 -15.27
CA VAL A 31 -5.20 4.51 -16.27
C VAL A 31 -6.07 4.31 -17.50
N ASP A 32 -5.58 4.79 -18.64
CA ASP A 32 -6.20 4.61 -19.95
C ASP A 32 -5.24 3.91 -20.91
N LEU A 33 -5.49 2.63 -21.12
CA LEU A 33 -4.72 1.74 -22.00
C LEU A 33 -5.50 1.37 -23.26
N ARG A 34 -6.60 2.08 -23.58
CA ARG A 34 -7.46 1.73 -24.73
C ARG A 34 -6.74 1.81 -26.08
N SER A 35 -5.66 2.57 -26.17
CA SER A 35 -4.79 2.65 -27.34
C SER A 35 -3.91 1.42 -27.56
N LEU A 36 -3.67 0.59 -26.53
CA LEU A 36 -2.88 -0.63 -26.67
C LEU A 36 -3.69 -1.70 -27.42
N PRO A 37 -3.10 -2.43 -28.37
CA PRO A 37 -3.75 -3.58 -29.00
C PRO A 37 -3.90 -4.76 -28.03
N GLY A 38 -4.71 -5.76 -28.38
CA GLY A 38 -4.85 -7.02 -27.62
C GLY A 38 -5.68 -6.91 -26.33
N SER A 39 -5.70 -7.97 -25.52
CA SER A 39 -6.26 -7.97 -24.17
C SER A 39 -5.17 -7.70 -23.13
N LEU A 40 -5.56 -7.20 -21.97
CA LEU A 40 -4.67 -7.11 -20.82
C LEU A 40 -4.69 -8.46 -20.10
N GLU A 41 -3.51 -9.02 -19.82
CA GLU A 41 -3.39 -10.28 -19.08
C GLU A 41 -3.33 -10.03 -17.57
N GLN A 42 -2.63 -8.98 -17.16
CA GLN A 42 -2.39 -8.67 -15.75
C GLN A 42 -2.26 -7.16 -15.53
N VAL A 43 -2.75 -6.70 -14.38
CA VAL A 43 -2.43 -5.39 -13.82
C VAL A 43 -1.99 -5.60 -12.39
N ARG A 44 -0.80 -5.11 -12.03
CA ARG A 44 -0.23 -5.23 -10.69
C ARG A 44 0.20 -3.86 -10.17
N THR A 45 -0.07 -3.61 -8.89
CA THR A 45 0.55 -2.52 -8.13
C THR A 45 1.21 -3.13 -6.91
N SER A 46 2.51 -2.94 -6.77
CA SER A 46 3.27 -3.50 -5.65
C SER A 46 4.38 -2.54 -5.22
N VAL A 47 4.92 -2.81 -4.04
CA VAL A 47 6.09 -2.13 -3.50
C VAL A 47 7.10 -3.19 -3.14
N ASP A 48 8.26 -3.12 -3.79
CA ASP A 48 9.42 -3.93 -3.47
C ASP A 48 10.32 -3.20 -2.48
N LEU A 49 10.85 -3.94 -1.51
CA LEU A 49 11.77 -3.40 -0.52
C LEU A 49 13.20 -3.47 -1.06
N GLY A 50 14.06 -2.61 -0.53
CA GLY A 50 15.47 -2.64 -0.88
C GLY A 50 16.12 -3.99 -0.53
N ASN A 51 17.11 -4.37 -1.31
CA ASN A 51 17.91 -5.57 -1.09
C ASN A 51 18.38 -5.74 0.38
N GLY A 52 18.13 -6.92 0.94
CA GLY A 52 18.55 -7.31 2.29
C GLY A 52 17.69 -6.73 3.42
N VAL A 53 16.57 -6.07 3.11
CA VAL A 53 15.59 -5.69 4.13
C VAL A 53 14.99 -6.95 4.75
N THR A 54 14.91 -6.96 6.07
CA THR A 54 14.22 -8.00 6.84
C THR A 54 12.98 -7.43 7.52
N GLY A 55 11.94 -8.23 7.64
CA GLY A 55 10.67 -7.77 8.19
C GLY A 55 9.60 -8.84 8.27
N THR A 56 8.35 -8.39 8.32
CA THR A 56 7.18 -9.26 8.35
C THR A 56 6.08 -8.68 7.47
N TYR A 57 5.55 -9.52 6.58
CA TYR A 57 4.41 -9.22 5.73
C TYR A 57 3.11 -9.74 6.35
N TYR A 58 2.04 -8.97 6.23
CA TYR A 58 0.68 -9.35 6.61
C TYR A 58 -0.31 -8.93 5.52
N ASP A 59 -1.35 -9.73 5.33
CA ASP A 59 -2.57 -9.38 4.61
C ASP A 59 -3.78 -10.07 5.29
N GLU A 60 -4.95 -10.03 4.67
CA GLU A 60 -6.15 -10.66 5.22
C GLU A 60 -6.07 -12.20 5.32
N ASN A 61 -5.24 -12.84 4.50
CA ASN A 61 -5.11 -14.30 4.43
C ASN A 61 -3.92 -14.82 5.26
N ASN A 62 -2.99 -13.95 5.61
CA ASN A 62 -1.71 -14.27 6.25
C ASN A 62 -1.57 -13.48 7.56
N ALA A 63 -2.62 -13.51 8.40
CA ALA A 63 -2.71 -12.68 9.59
C ALA A 63 -1.64 -12.96 10.65
N ALA A 64 -1.06 -14.18 10.66
CA ALA A 64 0.04 -14.58 11.53
C ALA A 64 1.40 -13.97 11.12
N GLY A 65 1.48 -13.39 9.92
CA GLY A 65 2.69 -12.84 9.36
C GLY A 65 3.49 -13.86 8.55
N LYS A 66 4.22 -13.35 7.55
CA LYS A 66 5.22 -14.07 6.77
C LYS A 66 6.57 -13.36 6.91
N PRO A 67 7.67 -14.08 7.15
CA PRO A 67 8.97 -13.43 7.22
C PRO A 67 9.29 -12.76 5.88
N ILE A 68 10.03 -11.66 5.94
CA ILE A 68 10.71 -11.12 4.76
C ILE A 68 12.18 -11.34 5.03
N ASP A 69 12.80 -12.26 4.32
CA ASP A 69 14.20 -12.67 4.46
C ASP A 69 14.89 -13.02 3.13
N GLY A 70 14.20 -12.79 2.00
CA GLY A 70 14.69 -13.07 0.67
C GLY A 70 14.54 -14.53 0.24
N VAL A 71 13.76 -15.34 0.97
CA VAL A 71 13.46 -16.74 0.66
C VAL A 71 11.99 -16.90 0.27
N PRO A 72 11.67 -17.64 -0.81
CA PRO A 72 10.28 -17.84 -1.22
C PRO A 72 9.37 -18.45 -0.14
N ASP A 73 8.33 -17.70 0.23
CA ASP A 73 7.26 -18.18 1.09
C ASP A 73 6.05 -18.70 0.31
N ASN A 74 5.32 -19.63 0.93
CA ASN A 74 3.95 -19.94 0.52
C ASN A 74 2.98 -18.94 1.17
N VAL A 75 2.48 -17.99 0.39
CA VAL A 75 1.54 -16.94 0.80
C VAL A 75 0.20 -17.17 0.13
N THR A 76 -0.87 -17.23 0.93
CA THR A 76 -2.22 -17.45 0.39
C THR A 76 -2.75 -16.16 -0.21
N ALA A 77 -2.98 -16.15 -1.53
CA ALA A 77 -3.36 -14.94 -2.28
C ALA A 77 -4.87 -14.66 -2.33
N THR A 78 -5.71 -15.66 -2.02
CA THR A 78 -7.18 -15.60 -2.10
C THR A 78 -7.85 -16.18 -0.85
N PRO A 79 -9.07 -15.74 -0.49
CA PRO A 79 -9.91 -14.74 -1.17
C PRO A 79 -9.33 -13.31 -1.10
N PHE A 80 -9.80 -12.44 -1.99
CA PHE A 80 -9.47 -11.01 -1.99
C PHE A 80 -10.70 -10.20 -1.57
N ASN A 81 -11.01 -10.21 -0.28
CA ASN A 81 -12.17 -9.49 0.27
C ASN A 81 -11.80 -8.07 0.69
N GLN A 82 -10.56 -7.86 1.11
CA GLN A 82 -10.06 -6.59 1.60
C GLN A 82 -8.72 -6.27 0.96
N ALA A 83 -8.66 -5.14 0.25
CA ALA A 83 -7.47 -4.71 -0.44
C ALA A 83 -6.51 -3.98 0.52
N TRP A 84 -5.90 -4.72 1.45
CA TRP A 84 -4.82 -4.19 2.30
C TRP A 84 -3.67 -5.18 2.43
N ARG A 85 -2.47 -4.61 2.61
CA ARG A 85 -1.27 -5.32 3.05
C ARG A 85 -0.47 -4.46 4.01
N GLN A 86 0.25 -5.10 4.92
CA GLN A 86 1.15 -4.45 5.85
C GLN A 86 2.53 -5.08 5.74
N VAL A 87 3.55 -4.25 5.71
CA VAL A 87 4.94 -4.65 5.89
C VAL A 87 5.47 -3.94 7.13
N THR A 88 5.98 -4.73 8.08
CA THR A 88 6.64 -4.23 9.29
C THR A 88 8.12 -4.54 9.21
N VAL A 89 8.94 -3.51 9.34
CA VAL A 89 10.40 -3.61 9.42
C VAL A 89 10.87 -2.96 10.72
N GLY A 90 12.15 -3.13 11.08
CA GLY A 90 12.66 -2.74 12.40
C GLY A 90 12.38 -1.29 12.84
N ASN A 91 12.18 -0.36 11.90
CA ASN A 91 11.97 1.05 12.19
C ASN A 91 10.54 1.58 11.87
N GLY A 92 9.62 0.73 11.39
CA GLY A 92 8.27 1.18 11.06
C GLY A 92 7.42 0.12 10.37
N SER A 93 6.12 0.41 10.27
CA SER A 93 5.21 -0.36 9.41
C SER A 93 4.65 0.52 8.31
N ASN A 94 4.65 -0.02 7.09
CA ASN A 94 3.91 0.52 5.95
C ASN A 94 2.65 -0.31 5.74
N ILE A 95 1.49 0.34 5.79
CA ILE A 95 0.22 -0.28 5.46
C ILE A 95 -0.26 0.33 4.16
N GLN A 96 -0.43 -0.49 3.14
CA GLN A 96 -1.02 -0.09 1.88
C GLN A 96 -2.44 -0.63 1.82
N VAL A 97 -3.38 0.25 1.48
CA VAL A 97 -4.79 -0.04 1.25
C VAL A 97 -5.15 0.40 -0.16
N ALA A 98 -6.18 -0.18 -0.78
CA ALA A 98 -6.60 0.24 -2.11
C ALA A 98 -8.10 0.11 -2.37
N THR A 99 -8.57 0.88 -3.34
CA THR A 99 -9.78 0.59 -4.11
C THR A 99 -9.42 0.43 -5.58
N LEU A 100 -9.92 -0.64 -6.19
CA LEU A 100 -9.78 -0.94 -7.61
C LEU A 100 -11.16 -0.85 -8.25
N THR A 101 -11.36 0.17 -9.08
CA THR A 101 -12.66 0.44 -9.72
C THR A 101 -12.60 0.15 -11.21
N SER A 102 -13.66 -0.45 -11.74
CA SER A 102 -13.87 -0.69 -13.19
C SER A 102 -12.85 -1.59 -13.89
N LEU A 103 -11.89 -2.19 -13.18
CA LEU A 103 -10.85 -3.03 -13.78
C LEU A 103 -11.36 -4.43 -14.22
N GLY A 104 -12.44 -4.93 -13.60
CA GLY A 104 -12.95 -6.29 -13.83
C GLY A 104 -11.96 -7.37 -13.36
N GLY A 105 -12.02 -8.55 -13.98
CA GLY A 105 -11.07 -9.65 -13.76
C GLY A 105 -11.11 -10.31 -12.37
N THR A 106 -10.12 -11.15 -12.10
CA THR A 106 -9.96 -11.85 -10.79
C THR A 106 -8.86 -11.17 -9.99
N ARG A 107 -9.18 -10.79 -8.75
CA ARG A 107 -8.28 -10.03 -7.87
C ARG A 107 -7.57 -10.96 -6.88
N HIS A 108 -6.31 -10.65 -6.60
CA HIS A 108 -5.43 -11.42 -5.72
C HIS A 108 -4.55 -10.47 -4.90
N HIS A 109 -4.15 -10.92 -3.71
CA HIS A 109 -2.97 -10.37 -3.06
C HIS A 109 -1.74 -10.84 -3.81
N TYR A 110 -0.77 -9.97 -3.98
CA TYR A 110 0.51 -10.31 -4.56
C TYR A 110 1.60 -10.21 -3.49
N TYR A 111 2.45 -11.24 -3.45
CA TYR A 111 3.63 -11.31 -2.59
C TYR A 111 4.74 -12.09 -3.29
N LYS A 112 5.95 -11.56 -3.25
CA LYS A 112 7.16 -12.24 -3.69
C LYS A 112 8.33 -11.85 -2.78
N ASP A 113 8.91 -12.84 -2.13
CA ASP A 113 10.16 -12.71 -1.39
C ASP A 113 11.17 -13.70 -1.96
N ASN A 114 12.04 -13.25 -2.85
CA ASN A 114 13.00 -14.09 -3.53
C ASN A 114 14.22 -13.25 -3.94
N SER A 115 15.34 -13.52 -3.26
CA SER A 115 16.63 -12.88 -3.51
C SER A 115 17.38 -13.45 -4.73
N ALA A 116 16.87 -14.52 -5.36
CA ALA A 116 17.41 -15.02 -6.61
C ALA A 116 17.26 -13.97 -7.73
N VAL A 117 18.26 -13.92 -8.62
CA VAL A 117 18.25 -12.98 -9.75
C VAL A 117 17.14 -13.36 -10.73
N ASP A 118 16.24 -12.42 -10.99
CA ASP A 118 15.15 -12.51 -11.95
C ASP A 118 15.39 -11.53 -13.11
N PRO A 119 15.84 -12.00 -14.28
CA PRO A 119 16.10 -11.14 -15.44
C PRO A 119 14.85 -10.43 -15.99
N GLN A 120 13.65 -10.85 -15.60
CA GLN A 120 12.39 -10.24 -16.02
C GLN A 120 11.95 -9.10 -15.10
N ASP A 121 12.55 -8.99 -13.92
CA ASP A 121 12.33 -7.84 -13.06
C ASP A 121 13.09 -6.61 -13.59
N THR A 122 12.34 -5.54 -13.83
CA THR A 122 12.84 -4.26 -14.33
C THR A 122 13.50 -3.39 -13.26
N GLY A 123 13.39 -3.78 -11.98
CA GLY A 123 14.00 -3.14 -10.82
C GLY A 123 15.46 -3.54 -10.63
N ASP A 124 15.79 -4.04 -9.44
CA ASP A 124 17.15 -4.50 -9.09
C ASP A 124 17.36 -6.00 -9.35
N GLN A 125 16.41 -6.64 -10.05
CA GLN A 125 16.38 -8.05 -10.43
C GLN A 125 16.19 -8.99 -9.24
N ARG A 126 15.73 -8.49 -8.10
CA ARG A 126 15.45 -9.27 -6.90
C ARG A 126 14.13 -8.77 -6.33
N SER A 127 13.55 -9.54 -5.41
CA SER A 127 12.31 -9.11 -4.77
C SER A 127 12.41 -9.41 -3.29
N PHE A 128 12.30 -8.37 -2.45
CA PHE A 128 12.31 -8.51 -1.00
C PHE A 128 10.97 -8.04 -0.46
N GLY A 129 10.12 -8.99 -0.08
CA GLY A 129 8.75 -8.70 0.34
C GLY A 129 7.96 -7.83 -0.65
N ASP A 130 8.22 -7.98 -1.95
CA ASP A 130 7.51 -7.28 -3.04
C ASP A 130 6.03 -7.63 -2.95
N SER A 131 5.23 -6.65 -2.55
CA SER A 131 3.86 -6.91 -2.11
C SER A 131 2.87 -5.84 -2.51
N GLY A 132 1.65 -6.27 -2.80
CA GLY A 132 0.58 -5.39 -3.23
C GLY A 132 -0.63 -6.15 -3.76
N PHE A 133 -1.21 -5.65 -4.85
CA PHE A 133 -2.46 -6.13 -5.40
C PHE A 133 -2.30 -6.46 -6.88
N GLU A 134 -2.95 -7.53 -7.30
CA GLU A 134 -2.92 -8.00 -8.67
C GLU A 134 -4.32 -8.30 -9.18
N VAL A 135 -4.55 -8.00 -10.46
CA VAL A 135 -5.75 -8.42 -11.20
C VAL A 135 -5.32 -9.19 -12.43
N THR A 136 -5.83 -10.41 -12.54
CA THR A 136 -5.63 -11.29 -13.69
C THR A 136 -6.86 -11.24 -14.61
N ASN A 137 -6.61 -11.30 -15.91
CA ASN A 137 -7.62 -11.17 -16.97
C ASN A 137 -8.57 -9.96 -16.77
N PRO A 138 -8.05 -8.74 -16.57
CA PRO A 138 -8.89 -7.55 -16.44
C PRO A 138 -9.71 -7.32 -17.72
N THR A 139 -10.98 -6.95 -17.54
CA THR A 139 -11.94 -6.80 -18.65
C THR A 139 -12.05 -5.36 -19.14
N SER A 140 -11.40 -4.42 -18.47
CA SER A 140 -11.36 -3.01 -18.86
C SER A 140 -9.93 -2.51 -19.05
N LYS A 141 -9.76 -1.65 -20.05
CA LYS A 141 -8.54 -0.87 -20.29
C LYS A 141 -8.65 0.57 -19.76
N LEU A 142 -9.79 0.92 -19.19
CA LEU A 142 -10.03 2.20 -18.54
C LEU A 142 -10.44 1.93 -17.10
N PHE A 143 -9.57 2.29 -16.16
CA PHE A 143 -9.78 1.99 -14.75
C PHE A 143 -9.07 3.02 -13.89
N THR A 144 -9.47 3.06 -12.62
CA THR A 144 -8.86 3.93 -11.62
C THR A 144 -8.45 3.09 -10.43
N ILE A 145 -7.19 3.25 -10.02
CA ILE A 145 -6.67 2.71 -8.78
C ILE A 145 -6.47 3.87 -7.81
N THR A 146 -7.06 3.74 -6.62
CA THR A 146 -6.73 4.61 -5.49
C THR A 146 -6.00 3.77 -4.46
N THR A 147 -4.83 4.23 -4.04
CA THR A 147 -4.09 3.62 -2.94
C THR A 147 -3.93 4.60 -1.80
N GLY A 148 -4.09 4.11 -0.57
CA GLY A 148 -3.69 4.79 0.64
C GLY A 148 -2.45 4.13 1.21
N GLN A 149 -1.49 4.91 1.69
CA GLN A 149 -0.33 4.41 2.42
C GLN A 149 -0.25 5.08 3.79
N TYR A 150 -0.29 4.27 4.83
CA TYR A 150 -0.05 4.69 6.21
C TYR A 150 1.36 4.29 6.61
N PHE A 151 2.09 5.25 7.17
CA PHE A 151 3.42 5.02 7.76
C PHE A 151 3.29 5.17 9.26
N ILE A 152 3.40 4.06 9.98
CA ILE A 152 3.15 4.00 11.43
C ILE A 152 4.39 3.50 12.18
N PRO A 153 4.49 3.69 13.50
CA PRO A 153 5.66 3.29 14.28
C PRO A 153 6.02 1.80 14.17
N ALA A 154 7.26 1.46 14.54
CA ALA A 154 7.77 0.09 14.54
C ALA A 154 7.03 -0.82 15.53
N ALA A 155 7.24 -2.13 15.39
CA ALA A 155 6.74 -3.18 16.29
C ALA A 155 5.20 -3.22 16.45
N GLN A 156 4.48 -2.63 15.51
CA GLN A 156 3.05 -2.87 15.40
C GLN A 156 2.88 -4.28 14.83
N GLY A 157 2.14 -5.13 15.53
CA GLY A 157 1.64 -6.38 14.96
C GLY A 157 0.71 -6.10 13.77
N ASN A 158 -0.04 -7.10 13.33
CA ASN A 158 -1.00 -6.91 12.24
C ASN A 158 -2.06 -5.85 12.59
N GLN A 159 -2.03 -4.71 11.89
CA GLN A 159 -2.97 -3.59 12.00
C GLN A 159 -3.71 -3.33 10.68
N GLY A 160 -3.44 -4.11 9.64
CA GLY A 160 -3.86 -3.76 8.29
C GLY A 160 -5.38 -3.69 8.12
N ALA A 161 -6.11 -4.62 8.73
CA ALA A 161 -7.58 -4.58 8.73
C ALA A 161 -8.13 -3.29 9.38
N THR A 162 -7.55 -2.85 10.50
CA THR A 162 -7.94 -1.61 11.19
C THR A 162 -7.75 -0.40 10.28
N TYR A 163 -6.60 -0.27 9.65
CA TYR A 163 -6.31 0.86 8.77
C TYR A 163 -7.10 0.80 7.45
N ASN A 164 -7.41 -0.41 6.96
CA ASN A 164 -8.35 -0.57 5.86
C ASN A 164 -9.75 -0.03 6.22
N GLN A 165 -10.23 -0.26 7.45
CA GLN A 165 -11.50 0.33 7.88
C GLN A 165 -11.45 1.86 7.97
N TYR A 166 -10.34 2.45 8.41
CA TYR A 166 -10.17 3.91 8.39
C TYR A 166 -10.18 4.50 6.98
N PHE A 167 -9.63 3.75 6.01
CA PHE A 167 -9.62 4.15 4.61
C PHE A 167 -11.00 4.06 3.96
N LEU A 168 -11.75 2.98 4.24
CA LEU A 168 -13.10 2.79 3.70
C LEU A 168 -14.14 3.70 4.39
N ASN A 169 -13.90 4.08 5.64
CA ASN A 169 -14.78 4.90 6.45
C ASN A 169 -14.02 6.10 7.03
N PRO A 170 -13.59 7.05 6.18
CA PRO A 170 -12.82 8.20 6.65
C PRO A 170 -13.66 9.05 7.60
N LEU A 171 -13.01 9.59 8.65
CA LEU A 171 -13.66 10.53 9.56
C LEU A 171 -14.15 11.75 8.77
N GLN A 172 -15.43 12.08 8.93
CA GLN A 172 -16.00 13.32 8.40
C GLN A 172 -15.83 14.42 9.44
N VAL A 173 -15.15 15.49 9.06
CA VAL A 173 -14.98 16.67 9.92
C VAL A 173 -15.90 17.76 9.38
N THR A 174 -16.86 18.18 10.19
CA THR A 174 -17.65 19.37 9.92
C THR A 174 -17.11 20.50 10.78
N ALA A 175 -16.68 21.59 10.13
CA ALA A 175 -16.29 22.81 10.82
C ALA A 175 -17.48 23.78 10.79
N THR A 176 -17.89 24.26 11.97
CA THR A 176 -18.90 25.32 12.07
C THR A 176 -18.20 26.63 12.38
N ALA A 177 -18.54 27.68 11.63
CA ALA A 177 -18.03 29.02 11.90
C ALA A 177 -18.79 29.62 13.10
N GLU A 178 -18.07 30.04 14.14
CA GLU A 178 -18.64 30.81 15.25
C GLU A 178 -18.42 32.32 15.03
N SER A 179 -19.50 33.10 15.13
CA SER A 179 -19.62 34.42 14.50
C SER A 179 -18.94 35.59 15.22
N GLN A 180 -17.87 35.38 15.99
CA GLN A 180 -17.12 36.50 16.61
C GLN A 180 -15.60 36.42 16.49
N PHE A 181 -15.04 35.25 16.16
CA PHE A 181 -13.63 35.08 15.80
C PHE A 181 -13.58 34.04 14.69
N GLN A 182 -12.68 34.17 13.71
CA GLN A 182 -12.46 33.14 12.68
C GLN A 182 -11.79 31.88 13.28
N THR A 183 -12.39 31.32 14.32
CA THR A 183 -11.97 30.09 14.98
C THR A 183 -12.87 28.99 14.45
N TYR A 184 -12.26 28.04 13.73
CA TYR A 184 -12.93 26.84 13.27
C TYR A 184 -12.67 25.73 14.29
N LEU A 185 -13.72 25.24 14.95
CA LEU A 185 -13.61 24.06 15.81
C LEU A 185 -13.99 22.81 15.00
N PRO A 186 -13.07 21.85 14.82
CA PRO A 186 -13.41 20.59 14.19
C PRO A 186 -14.31 19.79 15.14
N THR A 187 -15.48 19.38 14.65
CA THR A 187 -16.31 18.37 15.32
C THR A 187 -16.09 17.02 14.65
N LEU A 188 -15.85 15.99 15.46
CA LEU A 188 -15.68 14.60 15.02
C LEU A 188 -16.99 13.85 15.29
N SER A 189 -17.63 13.33 14.25
CA SER A 189 -18.73 12.38 14.38
C SER A 189 -18.30 10.99 13.92
N ARG A 190 -18.78 9.95 14.61
CA ARG A 190 -18.74 8.56 14.12
C ARG A 190 -20.11 8.25 13.52
N ASN A 191 -20.14 7.61 12.36
CA ASN A 191 -21.36 7.00 11.83
C ASN A 191 -21.78 5.81 12.69
#